data_AF-A0A1E3QL75-F1
#
_entry.id   AF-A0A1E3QL75-F1
#
_cell.length_a   1.000
_cell.length_b   1.000
_cell.length_c   1.000
_cell.angle_alpha   90.00
_cell.angle_beta   90.00
_cell.angle_gamma   90.00
#
_symmetry.space_group_name_H-M   'P 1'
#
loop_
_entity.id
_entity.type
_entity.pdbx_description
1 polymer ?
#
loop_
_entity_poly.entity_id
_entity_poly.type
_entity_poly.pdbx_seq_one_letter_code
_entity_poly.pdbx_strand_id
1 'polypeptide(L)'
;MVSVSREIKVNIESIEDHKLDYTEFALANLGPADVPLEGALTEVPYDDRAFYTDPELLNMHPTLNLASREISLKELSPKFGSEVKDTQLASFVDNPKVKDELALLLTQRGVLLFYDQGDFFKLWPAKIGEFNSYYGVPHVLPITKVVKDNPEFVTVSV
;
A
#
# COMPACT_ATOMS: atom_id res chain seq x y z
N MET A 1 18.76 10.98 -35.33
CA MET A 1 18.07 10.25 -34.24
C MET A 1 18.62 10.80 -32.93
N VAL A 2 17.89 11.67 -32.24
CA VAL A 2 18.37 12.33 -31.02
C VAL A 2 17.76 11.62 -29.81
N SER A 3 18.59 10.95 -29.01
CA SER A 3 18.20 10.34 -27.75
C SER A 3 18.20 11.43 -26.67
N VAL A 4 17.03 11.69 -26.08
CA VAL A 4 16.90 12.62 -24.95
C VAL A 4 16.77 11.78 -23.68
N SER A 5 17.89 11.58 -22.99
CA SER A 5 17.89 11.05 -21.63
C SER A 5 17.46 12.18 -20.69
N ARG A 6 16.26 12.06 -20.09
CA ARG A 6 15.85 12.91 -18.96
C ARG A 6 16.31 12.25 -17.67
N GLU A 7 17.30 12.82 -17.00
CA GLU A 7 17.57 12.54 -15.59
C GLU A 7 16.40 13.05 -14.74
N ILE A 8 15.76 12.14 -14.01
CA ILE A 8 14.80 12.50 -12.97
C ILE A 8 15.63 12.78 -11.71
N LYS A 9 15.86 14.07 -11.41
CA LYS A 9 16.38 14.49 -10.11
C LYS A 9 15.21 14.51 -9.12
N VAL A 10 15.15 13.52 -8.25
CA VAL A 10 14.25 13.53 -7.09
C VAL A 10 14.79 14.58 -6.12
N ASN A 11 14.04 15.65 -5.88
CA ASN A 11 14.43 16.69 -4.94
C ASN A 11 14.13 16.21 -3.51
N ILE A 12 15.17 15.83 -2.77
CA ILE A 12 15.08 15.21 -1.44
C ILE A 12 14.59 16.22 -0.38
N GLU A 13 14.74 17.52 -0.63
CA GLU A 13 14.39 18.60 0.30
C GLU A 13 12.87 18.70 0.59
N SER A 14 12.01 18.17 -0.27
CA SER A 14 10.55 18.16 -0.06
C SER A 14 10.07 17.11 0.95
N ILE A 15 10.94 16.21 1.41
CA ILE A 15 10.58 15.13 2.34
C ILE A 15 10.58 15.62 3.80
N GLU A 16 11.26 16.73 4.10
CA GLU A 16 11.49 17.16 5.48
C GLU A 16 10.25 17.74 6.18
N ASP A 17 9.29 18.33 5.45
CA ASP A 17 8.13 19.00 6.03
C ASP A 17 6.98 18.06 6.39
N HIS A 18 7.04 16.77 6.03
CA HIS A 18 6.03 15.76 6.36
C HIS A 18 6.66 14.59 7.11
N LYS A 19 7.45 14.90 8.15
CA LYS A 19 7.82 13.92 9.19
C LYS A 19 6.57 13.51 9.97
N LEU A 20 5.78 12.65 9.37
CA LEU A 20 4.96 11.71 10.12
C LEU A 20 5.92 10.92 11.00
N ASP A 21 5.68 10.96 12.30
CA ASP A 21 6.55 10.36 13.31
C ASP A 21 6.39 8.84 13.37
N TYR A 22 6.66 8.21 12.23
CA TYR A 22 6.64 6.76 12.06
C TYR A 22 7.73 6.08 12.89
N THR A 23 8.82 6.79 13.13
CA THR A 23 9.98 6.27 13.84
C THR A 23 9.69 6.11 15.32
N GLU A 24 9.08 7.10 15.99
CA GLU A 24 8.67 6.92 17.40
C GLU A 24 7.61 5.84 17.54
N PHE A 25 6.63 5.78 16.62
CA PHE A 25 5.60 4.74 16.64
C PHE A 25 6.18 3.34 16.44
N ALA A 26 7.07 3.15 15.47
CA ALA A 26 7.71 1.87 15.19
C ALA A 26 8.64 1.45 16.33
N LEU A 27 9.47 2.37 16.84
CA LEU A 27 10.43 2.10 17.93
C LEU A 27 9.73 1.77 19.25
N ALA A 28 8.60 2.43 19.56
CA ALA A 28 7.83 2.17 20.77
C ALA A 28 7.19 0.76 20.81
N ASN A 29 7.05 0.12 19.64
CA ASN A 29 6.37 -1.18 19.51
C ASN A 29 7.31 -2.33 19.13
N LEU A 30 8.64 -2.12 19.18
CA LEU A 30 9.64 -3.17 19.06
C LEU A 30 9.61 -4.06 20.31
N GLY A 31 9.19 -5.31 20.16
CA GLY A 31 9.31 -6.34 21.21
C GLY A 31 10.61 -7.15 21.08
N PRO A 32 11.07 -7.84 22.15
CA PRO A 32 12.04 -8.91 21.97
C PRO A 32 11.44 -9.93 21.02
N ALA A 33 12.14 -10.18 19.91
CA ALA A 33 11.66 -11.02 18.84
C ALA A 33 11.78 -12.50 19.23
N ASP A 34 10.87 -13.00 20.06
CA ASP A 34 10.51 -14.42 20.01
C ASP A 34 9.69 -14.61 18.73
N VAL A 35 10.37 -14.56 17.57
CA VAL A 35 9.72 -14.82 16.29
C VAL A 35 9.27 -16.27 16.36
N PRO A 36 7.96 -16.57 16.27
CA PRO A 36 7.53 -17.95 16.13
C PRO A 36 8.26 -18.50 14.91
N LEU A 37 8.97 -19.62 15.06
CA LEU A 37 9.41 -20.40 13.91
C LEU A 37 8.14 -20.69 13.10
N GLU A 38 7.97 -20.02 11.95
CA GLU A 38 6.89 -20.37 11.04
C GLU A 38 7.01 -21.88 10.79
N GLY A 39 5.88 -22.57 10.87
CA GLY A 39 5.82 -24.00 10.59
C GLY A 39 6.25 -24.31 9.16
N ALA A 40 6.20 -25.58 8.78
CA ALA A 40 6.39 -25.94 7.38
C ALA A 40 5.46 -25.13 6.47
N LEU A 41 5.98 -24.61 5.36
CA LEU A 41 5.21 -23.85 4.38
C LEU A 41 3.99 -24.67 3.96
N THR A 42 2.80 -24.11 4.15
CA THR A 42 1.56 -24.69 3.67
C THR A 42 1.14 -24.01 2.38
N GLU A 43 0.58 -24.76 1.43
CA GLU A 43 -0.05 -24.14 0.27
C GLU A 43 -1.19 -23.24 0.73
N VAL A 44 -1.12 -21.98 0.29
CA VAL A 44 -2.18 -21.00 0.47
C VAL A 44 -2.92 -20.89 -0.87
N PRO A 45 -4.26 -20.95 -0.89
CA PRO A 45 -5.02 -20.71 -2.11
C PRO A 45 -4.70 -19.33 -2.71
N TYR A 46 -4.42 -19.29 -4.01
CA TYR A 46 -4.27 -18.04 -4.75
C TYR A 46 -5.65 -17.55 -5.21
N ASP A 47 -6.07 -16.39 -4.73
CA ASP A 47 -7.31 -15.71 -5.12
C ASP A 47 -6.98 -14.28 -5.55
N ASP A 48 -6.97 -14.03 -6.86
CA ASP A 48 -6.71 -12.69 -7.39
C ASP A 48 -7.97 -11.84 -7.33
N ARG A 49 -7.95 -10.89 -6.38
CA ARG A 49 -9.05 -9.95 -6.10
C ARG A 49 -9.47 -9.14 -7.32
N ALA A 50 -8.57 -8.88 -8.27
CA ALA A 50 -8.89 -8.12 -9.48
C ALA A 50 -9.94 -8.80 -10.36
N PHE A 51 -10.12 -10.13 -10.29
CA PHE A 51 -11.13 -10.84 -11.07
C PHE A 51 -12.57 -10.57 -10.63
N TYR A 52 -12.80 -10.10 -9.41
CA TYR A 52 -14.14 -9.82 -8.90
C TYR A 52 -14.62 -8.40 -9.19
N THR A 53 -13.78 -7.60 -9.83
CA THR A 53 -14.01 -6.17 -9.98
C THR A 53 -14.82 -5.80 -11.23
N ASP A 54 -15.44 -4.63 -11.20
CA ASP A 54 -16.01 -4.02 -12.40
C ASP A 54 -14.87 -3.39 -13.23
N PRO A 55 -14.65 -3.80 -14.49
CA PRO A 55 -13.59 -3.26 -15.34
C PRO A 55 -13.67 -1.73 -15.53
N GLU A 56 -14.83 -1.12 -15.29
CA GLU A 56 -15.03 0.33 -15.36
C GLU A 56 -14.61 1.08 -14.08
N LEU A 57 -14.17 0.37 -13.03
CA LEU A 57 -13.71 0.93 -11.75
C LEU A 57 -14.72 1.90 -11.11
N LEU A 58 -16.01 1.53 -11.13
CA LEU A 58 -17.14 2.40 -10.79
C LEU A 58 -17.18 2.88 -9.33
N ASN A 59 -16.56 2.18 -8.38
CA ASN A 59 -16.58 2.50 -6.95
C ASN A 59 -15.38 3.37 -6.53
N MET A 60 -14.29 3.30 -7.28
CA MET A 60 -13.13 4.17 -7.23
C MET A 60 -13.41 5.44 -8.02
N HIS A 61 -14.17 5.37 -9.12
CA HIS A 61 -14.58 6.51 -9.95
C HIS A 61 -15.08 7.77 -9.20
N PRO A 62 -15.87 7.67 -8.11
CA PRO A 62 -16.35 8.81 -7.35
C PRO A 62 -15.25 9.47 -6.52
N THR A 63 -14.24 8.71 -6.09
CA THR A 63 -13.06 9.21 -5.34
C THR A 63 -11.86 9.52 -6.24
N LEU A 64 -11.81 8.97 -7.47
CA LEU A 64 -10.72 9.08 -8.44
C LEU A 64 -11.08 9.84 -9.73
N ASN A 65 -12.27 10.47 -9.77
CA ASN A 65 -12.82 11.22 -10.91
C ASN A 65 -12.34 10.74 -12.28
N LEU A 66 -12.51 9.46 -12.57
CA LEU A 66 -12.07 8.86 -13.84
C LEU A 66 -13.01 9.28 -14.99
N ALA A 67 -14.17 9.87 -14.68
CA ALA A 67 -15.16 10.36 -15.65
C ALA A 67 -14.68 11.61 -16.39
N SER A 68 -13.88 12.46 -15.74
CA SER A 68 -13.27 13.64 -16.38
C SER A 68 -12.03 13.29 -17.21
N ARG A 69 -11.51 12.05 -17.14
CA ARG A 69 -10.25 11.62 -17.80
C ARG A 69 -9.04 12.53 -17.52
N GLU A 70 -9.14 13.38 -16.52
CA GLU A 70 -8.13 14.37 -16.17
C GLU A 70 -7.94 14.34 -14.65
N ILE A 71 -6.76 13.86 -14.23
CA ILE A 71 -6.05 14.31 -13.02
C ILE A 71 -6.50 13.69 -11.68
N SER A 72 -6.44 12.36 -11.54
CA SER A 72 -6.28 11.73 -10.21
C SER A 72 -5.19 10.67 -10.15
N LEU A 73 -4.63 10.29 -11.30
CA LEU A 73 -3.43 9.47 -11.40
C LEU A 73 -2.31 10.29 -12.03
N LYS A 74 -1.15 10.35 -11.37
CA LYS A 74 0.09 10.89 -11.96
C LYS A 74 1.06 9.75 -12.20
N GLU A 75 1.45 9.56 -13.45
CA GLU A 75 2.35 8.48 -13.80
C GLU A 75 3.72 8.66 -13.13
N LEU A 76 4.22 7.61 -12.48
CA LEU A 76 5.61 7.57 -11.98
C LEU A 76 6.58 7.32 -13.12
N SER A 77 6.18 6.47 -14.07
CA SER A 77 6.87 6.25 -15.34
C SER A 77 5.86 5.93 -16.45
N PRO A 78 6.24 6.01 -17.74
CA PRO A 78 5.32 5.84 -18.86
C PRO A 78 4.60 4.49 -18.95
N LYS A 79 5.11 3.45 -18.28
CA LYS A 79 4.57 2.08 -18.35
C LYS A 79 4.37 1.41 -17.00
N PHE A 80 4.79 2.06 -15.92
CA PHE A 80 4.81 1.44 -14.61
C PHE A 80 4.69 2.51 -13.53
N GLY A 81 3.78 2.28 -12.60
CA GLY A 81 3.56 3.09 -11.43
C GLY A 81 2.65 4.29 -11.67
N SER A 82 1.82 4.56 -10.66
CA SER A 82 1.04 5.79 -10.56
C SER A 82 0.98 6.28 -9.12
N GLU A 83 1.11 7.59 -8.93
CA GLU A 83 0.63 8.30 -7.76
C GLU A 83 -0.89 8.45 -7.86
N VAL A 84 -1.59 8.08 -6.79
CA VAL A 84 -3.03 8.22 -6.63
C VAL A 84 -3.29 9.45 -5.77
N LYS A 85 -3.81 10.50 -6.39
CA LYS A 85 -4.03 11.80 -5.74
C LYS A 85 -5.31 11.81 -4.92
N ASP A 86 -5.30 12.64 -3.87
CA ASP A 86 -6.49 13.03 -3.10
C ASP A 86 -7.32 11.85 -2.56
N THR A 87 -6.66 10.71 -2.30
CA THR A 87 -7.31 9.45 -1.92
C THR A 87 -6.79 8.97 -0.57
N GLN A 88 -7.70 8.66 0.36
CA GLN A 88 -7.39 8.08 1.67
C GLN A 88 -7.79 6.60 1.74
N LEU A 89 -6.82 5.71 1.98
CA LEU A 89 -7.04 4.27 2.12
C LEU A 89 -7.95 3.91 3.31
N ALA A 90 -8.00 4.76 4.34
CA ALA A 90 -8.92 4.62 5.47
C ALA A 90 -10.38 4.49 5.00
N SER A 91 -10.77 5.19 3.93
CA SER A 91 -12.13 5.13 3.38
C SER A 91 -12.45 3.82 2.66
N PHE A 92 -11.44 2.99 2.37
CA PHE A 92 -11.59 1.74 1.62
C PHE A 92 -11.71 0.51 2.53
N VAL A 93 -11.32 0.64 3.80
CA VAL A 93 -11.19 -0.49 4.73
C VAL A 93 -12.45 -1.34 4.80
N ASP A 94 -13.60 -0.71 4.98
CA ASP A 94 -14.90 -1.38 5.10
C ASP A 94 -15.64 -1.50 3.76
N ASN A 95 -15.02 -1.16 2.63
CA ASN A 95 -15.62 -1.23 1.29
C ASN A 95 -14.92 -2.28 0.40
N PRO A 96 -15.40 -3.54 0.35
CA PRO A 96 -14.77 -4.60 -0.42
C PRO A 96 -14.70 -4.29 -1.92
N LYS A 97 -15.75 -3.70 -2.51
CA LYS A 97 -15.77 -3.43 -3.96
C LYS A 97 -14.65 -2.47 -4.38
N VAL A 98 -14.41 -1.43 -3.57
CA VAL A 98 -13.31 -0.48 -3.82
C VAL A 98 -11.94 -1.16 -3.67
N LYS A 99 -11.81 -2.13 -2.76
CA LYS A 99 -10.57 -2.92 -2.63
C LYS A 99 -10.33 -3.86 -3.81
N ASP A 100 -11.38 -4.49 -4.34
CA ASP A 100 -11.27 -5.30 -5.57
C ASP A 100 -10.89 -4.41 -6.78
N GLU A 101 -11.42 -3.19 -6.87
CA GLU A 101 -11.05 -2.20 -7.90
C GLU A 101 -9.61 -1.69 -7.73
N LEU A 102 -9.17 -1.48 -6.48
CA LEU A 102 -7.79 -1.15 -6.16
C LEU A 102 -6.82 -2.25 -6.61
N ALA A 103 -7.21 -3.53 -6.47
CA ALA A 103 -6.41 -4.66 -6.97
C ALA A 103 -6.27 -4.64 -8.50
N LEU A 104 -7.33 -4.33 -9.24
CA LEU A 104 -7.25 -4.20 -10.70
C LEU A 104 -6.36 -3.02 -11.11
N LEU A 105 -6.54 -1.86 -10.48
CA LEU A 105 -5.71 -0.69 -10.77
C LEU A 105 -4.23 -0.97 -10.47
N LEU A 106 -3.93 -1.65 -9.36
CA LEU A 106 -2.58 -2.09 -9.01
C LEU A 106 -2.04 -3.07 -10.06
N THR A 107 -2.84 -4.00 -10.54
CA THR A 107 -2.44 -4.96 -11.58
C THR A 107 -2.09 -4.25 -12.89
N GLN A 108 -2.87 -3.24 -13.28
CA GLN A 108 -2.63 -2.46 -14.50
C GLN A 108 -1.40 -1.56 -14.41
N ARG A 109 -1.11 -1.01 -13.21
CA ARG A 109 -0.03 -0.03 -13.00
C ARG A 109 1.23 -0.63 -12.37
N GLY A 110 1.15 -1.82 -11.79
CA GLY A 110 2.21 -2.50 -11.06
C GLY A 110 2.49 -1.94 -9.66
N VAL A 111 2.54 -0.62 -9.50
CA VAL A 111 2.69 0.04 -8.19
C VAL A 111 1.78 1.26 -8.08
N LEU A 112 1.22 1.48 -6.89
CA LEU A 112 0.42 2.65 -6.55
C LEU A 112 1.03 3.37 -5.36
N LEU A 113 1.16 4.69 -5.45
CA LEU A 113 1.68 5.54 -4.40
C LEU A 113 0.57 6.44 -3.84
N PHE A 114 0.42 6.44 -2.52
CA PHE A 114 -0.56 7.25 -1.80
C PHE A 114 0.18 8.16 -0.83
N TYR A 115 -0.04 9.47 -0.90
CA TYR A 115 0.53 10.44 0.03
C TYR A 115 -0.43 10.73 1.18
N ASP A 116 0.11 11.25 2.29
CA ASP A 116 -0.66 11.78 3.43
C ASP A 116 -1.65 10.82 4.09
N GLN A 117 -1.29 9.53 4.19
CA GLN A 117 -2.17 8.47 4.72
C GLN A 117 -2.30 8.45 6.26
N GLY A 118 -2.27 9.60 6.92
CA GLY A 118 -2.30 9.69 8.39
C GLY A 118 -3.53 9.01 9.01
N ASP A 119 -4.70 9.12 8.38
CA ASP A 119 -5.94 8.50 8.87
C ASP A 119 -5.92 6.98 8.72
N PHE A 120 -5.26 6.45 7.70
CA PHE A 120 -5.09 5.01 7.52
C PHE A 120 -4.23 4.43 8.64
N PHE A 121 -3.12 5.09 8.99
CA PHE A 121 -2.24 4.63 10.07
C PHE A 121 -2.88 4.69 11.47
N LYS A 122 -3.87 5.56 11.70
CA LYS A 122 -4.67 5.56 12.95
C LYS A 122 -5.50 4.28 13.13
N LEU A 123 -5.73 3.52 12.07
CA LEU A 123 -6.48 2.26 12.09
C LEU A 123 -5.61 1.06 12.52
N TRP A 124 -4.32 1.28 12.76
CA TRP A 124 -3.40 0.26 13.21
C TRP A 124 -3.77 -0.35 14.58
N PRO A 125 -3.46 -1.64 14.85
CA PRO A 125 -2.99 -2.66 13.90
C PRO A 125 -4.11 -3.42 13.20
N ALA A 126 -5.25 -3.61 13.90
CA ALA A 126 -6.27 -4.57 13.51
C ALA A 126 -6.86 -4.32 12.12
N LYS A 127 -7.27 -3.07 11.83
CA LYS A 127 -7.93 -2.74 10.56
C LYS A 127 -6.95 -2.69 9.39
N ILE A 128 -5.69 -2.35 9.63
CA ILE A 128 -4.64 -2.48 8.59
C ILE A 128 -4.34 -3.96 8.33
N GLY A 129 -4.32 -4.80 9.36
CA GLY A 129 -4.19 -6.26 9.22
C GLY A 129 -5.33 -6.87 8.41
N GLU A 130 -6.59 -6.48 8.70
CA GLU A 130 -7.77 -6.86 7.92
C GLU A 130 -7.67 -6.38 6.46
N PHE A 131 -7.20 -5.14 6.25
CA PHE A 131 -7.01 -4.58 4.92
C PHE A 131 -5.97 -5.35 4.11
N ASN A 132 -4.83 -5.70 4.72
CA ASN A 132 -3.78 -6.49 4.07
C ASN A 132 -4.22 -7.93 3.79
N SER A 133 -4.90 -8.55 4.76
CA SER A 133 -5.40 -9.92 4.66
C SER A 133 -6.47 -10.08 3.56
N TYR A 134 -7.07 -8.98 3.12
CA TYR A 134 -8.03 -8.97 2.03
C TYR A 134 -7.41 -9.41 0.69
N TYR A 135 -6.12 -9.16 0.48
CA TYR A 135 -5.41 -9.48 -0.76
C TYR A 135 -4.70 -10.83 -0.72
N GLY A 136 -4.76 -11.54 0.40
CA GLY A 136 -4.08 -12.83 0.60
C GLY A 136 -3.66 -13.03 2.05
N VAL A 137 -3.07 -14.18 2.35
CA VAL A 137 -2.58 -14.48 3.71
C VAL A 137 -1.32 -13.65 4.01
N PRO A 138 -1.31 -12.85 5.10
CA PRO A 138 -0.10 -12.14 5.53
C PRO A 138 1.00 -13.13 5.88
N HIS A 139 2.20 -12.91 5.34
CA HIS A 139 3.38 -13.72 5.65
C HIS A 139 4.14 -13.15 6.85
N VAL A 140 4.53 -14.01 7.80
CA VAL A 140 5.37 -13.61 8.94
C VAL A 140 6.83 -13.81 8.57
N LEU A 141 7.53 -12.70 8.37
CA LEU A 141 8.95 -12.77 8.02
C LEU A 141 9.79 -13.26 9.22
N PRO A 142 10.71 -14.24 9.04
CA PRO A 142 11.55 -14.78 10.11
C PRO A 142 12.73 -13.85 10.44
N ILE A 143 12.45 -12.60 10.81
CA ILE A 143 13.43 -11.56 11.10
C ILE A 143 13.18 -10.89 12.44
N THR A 144 14.23 -10.33 13.06
CA THR A 144 14.19 -9.80 14.43
C THR A 144 13.49 -8.44 14.60
N LYS A 145 12.89 -7.89 13.53
CA LYS A 145 12.28 -6.55 13.51
C LYS A 145 10.75 -6.56 13.40
N VAL A 146 10.12 -7.63 13.88
CA VAL A 146 8.66 -7.77 13.94
C VAL A 146 8.05 -6.91 15.04
N VAL A 147 6.80 -6.48 14.85
CA VAL A 147 6.03 -5.71 15.84
C VAL A 147 5.48 -6.66 16.90
N LYS A 148 5.57 -6.25 18.18
CA LYS A 148 5.07 -7.07 19.29
C LYS A 148 3.57 -7.34 19.13
N ASP A 149 3.17 -8.59 19.38
CA ASP A 149 1.79 -9.09 19.30
C ASP A 149 1.14 -8.99 17.89
N ASN A 150 1.87 -8.51 16.88
CA ASN A 150 1.43 -8.40 15.49
C ASN A 150 2.60 -8.76 14.53
N PRO A 151 3.04 -10.04 14.55
CA PRO A 151 4.28 -10.48 13.90
C PRO A 151 4.29 -10.38 12.37
N GLU A 152 3.12 -10.24 11.74
CA GLU A 152 2.94 -9.98 10.30
C GLU A 152 3.46 -8.59 9.88
N PHE A 153 3.70 -7.71 10.84
CA PHE A 153 4.23 -6.38 10.59
C PHE A 153 5.70 -6.28 10.97
N VAL A 154 6.47 -5.66 10.10
CA VAL A 154 7.92 -5.49 10.24
C VAL A 154 8.30 -4.03 10.16
N THR A 155 9.23 -3.63 11.01
CA THR A 155 9.85 -2.31 10.97
C THR A 155 11.08 -2.34 10.06
N VAL A 156 11.15 -1.38 9.13
CA VAL A 156 12.32 -1.15 8.29
C VAL A 156 12.80 0.26 8.53
N SER A 157 13.96 0.38 9.17
CA SER A 157 14.66 1.64 9.43
C SER A 157 15.87 1.70 8.51
N VAL A 158 15.95 2.75 7.68
CA VAL A 158 17.11 3.03 6.80
C VAL A 158 18.06 4.00 7.49
#